data_AF-A0A839AS12-F1
#
_entry.id   AF-A0A839AS12-F1
#
_cell.length_a   1.000
_cell.length_b   1.000
_cell.length_c   1.000
_cell.angle_alpha   90.00
_cell.angle_beta   90.00
_cell.angle_gamma   90.00
#
_symmetry.space_group_name_H-M   'P 1'
#
loop_
_entity.id
_entity.type
_entity.pdbx_description
1 polymer ?
#
loop_
_entity_poly.entity_id
_entity_poly.type
_entity_poly.pdbx_seq_one_letter_code
_entity_poly.pdbx_strand_id
1 'polypeptide(L)'
;MNSQNNNFNIRNTFDVNTEKRHKADLGLNIPDGYFSKSKESILNKTVFKEEKKVIPLYKNIYAWSTAAVIALLFTLAVINPFSSEGNEIVNDILIASLVIDDEDVDQLLNEYVNDELLTDEIFSE
;
A
#
# COMPACT_ATOMS: atom_id res chain seq x y z
N MET A 1 -15.59 5.45 -24.51
CA MET A 1 -16.54 4.34 -24.31
C MET A 1 -16.03 3.51 -23.13
N ASN A 2 -16.70 3.58 -21.98
CA ASN A 2 -16.25 2.96 -20.73
C ASN A 2 -17.03 1.65 -20.53
N SER A 3 -16.36 0.52 -20.67
CA SER A 3 -16.97 -0.80 -20.52
C SER A 3 -16.99 -1.18 -19.03
N GLN A 4 -18.16 -1.07 -18.40
CA GLN A 4 -18.37 -1.59 -17.04
C GLN A 4 -18.48 -3.11 -17.10
N ASN A 5 -17.49 -3.78 -16.52
CA ASN A 5 -17.47 -5.20 -16.23
C ASN A 5 -18.53 -5.53 -15.15
N ASN A 6 -19.58 -6.24 -15.54
CA ASN A 6 -20.70 -6.65 -14.69
C ASN A 6 -20.58 -8.11 -14.21
N ASN A 7 -19.40 -8.57 -13.77
CA ASN A 7 -19.18 -9.96 -13.31
C ASN A 7 -19.70 -10.29 -11.89
N PHE A 8 -20.76 -9.64 -11.41
CA PHE A 8 -21.34 -9.93 -10.09
C PHE A 8 -22.68 -10.71 -10.11
N ASN A 9 -23.23 -11.02 -11.28
CA ASN A 9 -24.61 -11.52 -11.39
C ASN A 9 -24.77 -13.02 -11.68
N ILE A 10 -23.72 -13.84 -11.61
CA ILE A 10 -23.85 -15.29 -11.70
C ILE A 10 -23.54 -15.92 -10.34
N ARG A 11 -24.36 -15.59 -9.34
CA ARG A 11 -24.55 -16.49 -8.22
C ARG A 11 -25.61 -17.49 -8.68
N ASN A 12 -25.21 -18.74 -8.91
CA ASN A 12 -26.14 -19.87 -8.97
C ASN A 12 -26.73 -20.06 -7.57
N THR A 13 -27.58 -19.13 -7.15
CA THR A 13 -28.37 -19.26 -5.93
C THR A 13 -29.52 -20.21 -6.24
N PHE A 14 -29.85 -21.07 -5.26
CA PHE A 14 -31.04 -21.90 -5.15
C PHE A 14 -31.94 -21.84 -6.38
N ASP A 15 -31.77 -22.83 -7.26
CA ASP A 15 -32.56 -23.00 -8.48
C ASP A 15 -34.03 -22.74 -8.17
N VAL A 16 -34.55 -21.63 -8.71
CA VAL A 16 -35.88 -21.08 -8.43
C VAL A 16 -36.99 -22.09 -8.76
N ASN A 17 -36.67 -23.15 -9.50
CA ASN A 17 -37.59 -24.24 -9.83
C ASN A 17 -37.42 -25.52 -8.99
N THR A 18 -36.48 -25.58 -8.04
CA THR A 18 -36.32 -26.76 -7.15
C THR A 18 -37.58 -27.04 -6.35
N GLU A 19 -38.24 -26.01 -5.81
CA GLU A 19 -39.49 -26.16 -5.07
C GLU A 19 -40.58 -26.84 -5.91
N LYS A 20 -40.72 -26.46 -7.19
CA LYS A 20 -41.71 -27.07 -8.09
C LYS A 20 -41.39 -28.53 -8.41
N ARG A 21 -40.12 -28.87 -8.62
CA ARG A 21 -39.69 -30.24 -8.93
C ARG A 21 -39.87 -31.16 -7.72
N HIS A 22 -39.41 -30.74 -6.54
CA HIS A 22 -39.54 -31.54 -5.32
C HIS A 22 -40.98 -31.70 -4.86
N LYS A 23 -41.83 -30.69 -5.07
CA LYS A 23 -43.26 -30.79 -4.78
C LYS A 23 -43.98 -31.78 -5.69
N ALA A 24 -43.67 -31.78 -6.99
CA ALA A 24 -44.26 -32.71 -7.95
C ALA A 24 -43.78 -34.16 -7.74
N ASP A 25 -42.48 -34.35 -7.48
CA ASP A 25 -41.89 -35.69 -7.34
C ASP A 25 -42.14 -36.34 -5.96
N LEU A 26 -42.18 -35.54 -4.88
CA LEU A 26 -42.25 -36.06 -3.50
C LEU A 26 -43.63 -35.84 -2.84
N GLY A 27 -44.51 -35.04 -3.44
CA GLY A 27 -45.82 -34.70 -2.86
C GLY A 27 -45.76 -33.94 -1.53
N LEU A 28 -44.57 -33.53 -1.10
CA LEU A 28 -44.33 -32.82 0.16
C LEU A 28 -44.60 -31.33 -0.02
N ASN A 29 -45.63 -30.83 0.68
CA ASN A 29 -45.90 -29.41 0.79
C ASN A 29 -45.30 -28.86 2.09
N ILE A 30 -44.71 -27.67 2.00
CA ILE A 30 -44.31 -26.91 3.18
C ILE A 30 -45.59 -26.35 3.82
N PRO A 31 -45.79 -26.52 5.13
CA PRO A 31 -46.94 -25.93 5.82
C PRO A 31 -46.96 -24.40 5.72
N ASP A 32 -48.16 -23.84 5.65
CA ASP A 32 -48.34 -22.39 5.58
C ASP A 32 -47.66 -21.71 6.77
N GLY A 33 -46.78 -20.76 6.47
CA GLY A 33 -46.08 -19.96 7.47
C GLY A 33 -44.86 -20.61 8.14
N TYR A 34 -44.43 -21.82 7.75
CA TYR A 34 -43.31 -22.53 8.38
C TYR A 34 -42.00 -21.69 8.44
N PHE A 35 -41.71 -20.93 7.40
CA PHE A 35 -40.51 -20.09 7.32
C PHE A 35 -40.76 -18.60 7.60
N SER A 36 -41.96 -18.19 8.00
CA SER A 36 -42.29 -16.76 8.17
C SER A 36 -41.41 -16.10 9.24
N LYS A 37 -41.23 -16.76 10.39
CA LYS A 37 -40.42 -16.26 11.51
C LYS A 37 -38.94 -16.12 11.16
N SER A 38 -38.37 -17.07 10.42
CA SER A 38 -36.95 -17.00 10.03
C SER A 38 -36.71 -15.91 8.99
N LYS A 39 -37.61 -15.78 8.00
CA LYS A 39 -37.57 -14.70 6.99
C LYS A 39 -37.65 -13.33 7.65
N GLU A 40 -38.59 -13.14 8.56
CA GLU A 40 -38.74 -11.89 9.32
C GLU A 40 -37.52 -11.60 10.19
N SER A 41 -36.98 -12.60 10.90
CA SER A 41 -35.79 -12.44 11.75
C SER A 41 -34.54 -12.05 10.93
N ILE A 42 -34.38 -12.63 9.74
CA ILE A 42 -33.28 -12.28 8.83
C ILE A 42 -33.47 -10.84 8.33
N LEU A 43 -34.67 -10.51 7.85
CA LEU A 43 -34.98 -9.19 7.29
C LEU A 43 -34.75 -8.06 8.32
N ASN A 44 -35.21 -8.27 9.56
CA ASN A 44 -35.00 -7.32 10.67
C ASN A 44 -33.52 -7.16 11.05
N LYS A 45 -32.68 -8.17 10.81
CA LYS A 45 -31.24 -8.13 11.14
C LYS A 45 -30.38 -7.57 10.01
N THR A 46 -30.84 -7.58 8.77
CA THR A 46 -30.04 -7.22 7.59
C THR A 46 -30.50 -5.93 6.92
N VAL A 47 -31.81 -5.73 6.73
CA VAL A 47 -32.36 -4.59 5.99
C VAL A 47 -32.72 -3.43 6.92
N PHE A 48 -33.29 -3.73 8.08
CA PHE A 48 -33.75 -2.72 9.04
C PHE A 48 -32.76 -2.42 10.16
N LYS A 49 -31.55 -2.98 10.09
CA LYS A 49 -30.52 -2.70 11.09
C LYS A 49 -29.91 -1.34 10.79
N GLU A 50 -30.18 -0.37 11.67
CA GLU A 50 -29.48 0.92 11.64
C GLU A 50 -27.98 0.68 11.61
N GLU A 51 -27.35 1.15 10.53
CA GLU A 51 -25.93 0.94 10.28
C GLU A 51 -25.14 1.50 11.46
N LYS A 52 -24.37 0.65 12.15
CA LYS A 52 -23.47 1.13 13.19
C LYS A 52 -22.50 2.11 12.55
N LYS A 53 -22.65 3.39 12.86
CA LYS A 53 -21.81 4.49 12.37
C LYS A 53 -20.33 4.16 12.64
N VAL A 54 -19.63 3.68 11.64
CA VAL A 54 -18.18 3.45 11.70
C VAL A 54 -17.46 4.79 11.63
N ILE A 55 -16.46 5.00 12.48
CA ILE A 55 -15.63 6.22 12.44
C ILE A 55 -14.55 6.00 11.39
N PRO A 56 -14.52 6.77 10.28
CA PRO A 56 -13.44 6.66 9.30
C PRO A 56 -12.14 7.20 9.89
N LEU A 57 -11.17 6.30 10.15
CA LEU A 57 -9.85 6.63 10.71
C LEU A 57 -8.99 7.49 9.76
N TYR A 58 -9.29 7.50 8.47
CA TYR A 58 -8.52 8.22 7.45
C TYR A 58 -8.83 9.72 7.39
N LYS A 59 -9.83 10.20 8.13
CA LYS A 59 -10.35 11.57 7.97
C LYS A 59 -9.34 12.66 8.33
N ASN A 60 -8.28 12.33 9.08
CA ASN A 60 -7.25 13.28 9.53
C ASN A 60 -5.84 12.96 8.99
N ILE A 61 -5.67 11.98 8.10
CA ILE A 61 -4.34 11.59 7.58
C ILE A 61 -3.67 12.74 6.81
N TYR A 62 -4.45 13.51 6.05
CA TYR A 62 -3.93 14.67 5.31
C TYR A 62 -3.36 15.75 6.22
N ALA A 63 -3.99 16.01 7.37
CA ALA A 63 -3.51 17.02 8.31
C ALA A 63 -2.15 16.63 8.92
N TRP A 64 -1.94 15.34 9.20
CA TRP A 64 -0.67 14.84 9.72
C TRP A 64 0.42 14.81 8.64
N SER A 65 0.06 14.49 7.40
CA SER A 65 0.97 14.54 6.26
C SER A 65 1.48 15.96 6.00
N THR A 66 0.59 16.96 6.00
CA THR A 66 0.98 18.36 5.79
C THR A 66 1.89 18.86 6.92
N ALA A 67 1.61 18.49 8.18
CA ALA A 67 2.44 18.86 9.31
C ALA A 67 3.86 18.28 9.21
N ALA A 68 4.00 17.02 8.78
CA ALA A 68 5.31 16.38 8.58
C ALA A 68 6.14 17.07 7.49
N VAL A 69 5.50 17.45 6.38
CA VAL A 69 6.17 18.19 5.29
C VAL A 69 6.66 19.55 5.78
N ILE A 70 5.82 20.30 6.50
CA ILE A 70 6.21 21.61 7.05
C ILE A 70 7.36 21.47 8.05
N ALA A 71 7.31 20.46 8.94
CA ALA A 71 8.38 20.20 9.88
C ALA A 71 9.70 19.87 9.18
N LEU A 72 9.67 19.03 8.13
CA LEU A 72 10.85 18.68 7.34
C LEU A 72 11.44 19.91 6.65
N LEU A 73 10.62 20.74 6.01
CA LEU A 73 11.07 21.98 5.38
C LEU A 73 11.65 22.97 6.41
N PHE A 74 11.03 23.06 7.60
CA PHE A 74 11.53 23.90 8.68
C PHE A 74 12.88 23.41 9.20
N THR A 75 13.03 22.10 9.44
CA THR A 75 14.31 21.52 9.85
C THR A 75 15.39 21.72 8.79
N LEU A 76 15.04 21.60 7.52
CA LEU A 76 15.97 21.81 6.41
C LEU A 76 16.41 23.28 6.31
N ALA A 77 15.48 24.22 6.51
CA ALA A 77 15.77 25.65 6.49
C ALA A 77 16.65 26.10 7.67
N VAL A 78 16.51 25.49 8.85
CA VAL A 78 17.29 25.84 10.05
C VAL A 78 18.68 25.22 10.05
N ILE A 79 18.81 23.97 9.58
CA ILE A 79 20.05 23.19 9.72
C ILE A 79 20.94 23.30 8.46
N ASN A 80 20.43 23.84 7.34
CA ASN A 80 21.05 23.90 6.02
C ASN A 80 22.17 22.86 5.80
N PRO A 81 21.83 21.56 5.72
CA PRO A 81 22.82 20.48 5.59
C PRO A 81 23.62 20.55 4.28
N PHE A 82 23.19 21.38 3.33
CA PHE A 82 23.90 21.64 2.07
C PHE A 82 24.99 22.71 2.18
N SER A 83 25.25 23.26 3.38
CA SER A 83 26.36 24.18 3.63
C SER A 83 27.70 23.49 3.86
N SER A 84 27.73 22.15 3.84
CA SER A 84 28.97 21.41 4.03
C SER A 84 29.84 21.58 2.78
N GLU A 85 30.99 22.22 2.95
CA GLU A 85 32.10 22.04 2.01
C GLU A 85 32.30 20.53 1.81
N GLY A 86 32.31 20.10 0.55
CA GLY A 86 32.16 18.73 0.04
C GLY A 86 33.16 17.66 0.50
N ASN A 87 33.67 17.72 1.73
CA ASN A 87 34.71 16.84 2.25
C ASN A 87 34.19 15.49 2.78
N GLU A 88 32.88 15.31 2.95
CA GLU A 88 32.31 14.02 3.42
C GLU A 88 31.80 13.12 2.30
N ILE A 89 31.45 13.67 1.12
CA ILE A 89 30.95 12.87 -0.01
C ILE A 89 32.10 12.17 -0.76
N VAL A 90 33.32 12.73 -0.70
CA VAL A 90 34.50 12.23 -1.43
C VAL A 90 34.96 10.86 -0.92
N ASN A 91 34.61 10.48 0.30
CA ASN A 91 35.07 9.21 0.90
C ASN A 91 34.31 7.97 0.41
N ASP A 92 33.18 8.14 -0.30
CA ASP A 92 32.45 7.01 -0.90
C ASP A 92 32.34 7.25 -2.41
N ILE A 93 33.19 6.55 -3.16
CA ILE A 93 33.30 6.68 -4.61
C ILE A 93 31.98 6.38 -5.34
N LEU A 94 31.12 5.53 -4.77
CA LEU A 94 29.80 5.22 -5.34
C LEU A 94 28.83 6.41 -5.21
N ILE A 95 28.94 7.17 -4.12
CA ILE A 95 28.12 8.37 -3.89
C ILE A 95 28.70 9.55 -4.66
N ALA A 96 30.02 9.70 -4.68
CA ALA A 96 30.71 10.74 -5.44
C ALA A 96 30.41 10.64 -6.95
N SER A 97 30.38 9.43 -7.51
CA SER A 97 30.01 9.17 -8.91
C SER A 97 28.57 9.57 -9.27
N LEU A 98 27.68 9.76 -8.28
CA LEU A 98 26.30 10.20 -8.54
C LEU A 98 26.17 11.74 -8.65
N VAL A 99 27.17 12.46 -8.16
CA VAL A 99 27.14 13.92 -7.98
C VAL A 99 28.14 14.62 -8.91
N ILE A 100 29.20 13.94 -9.29
CA ILE A 100 30.31 14.45 -10.08
C ILE A 100 30.16 14.00 -11.54
N ASP A 101 30.56 14.85 -12.48
CA ASP A 101 30.51 14.55 -13.91
C ASP A 101 31.47 13.40 -14.27
N ASP A 102 31.08 12.55 -15.22
CA ASP A 102 31.81 11.31 -15.57
C ASP A 102 33.31 11.53 -15.87
N GLU A 103 33.70 12.72 -16.35
CA GLU A 103 35.09 13.08 -16.68
C GLU A 103 35.99 13.23 -15.43
N ASP A 104 35.39 13.60 -14.29
CA ASP A 104 36.10 13.82 -13.02
C ASP A 104 36.10 12.56 -12.13
N VAL A 105 35.29 11.54 -12.46
CA VAL A 105 35.20 10.25 -11.73
C VAL A 105 36.50 9.46 -11.87
N ASP A 106 37.13 9.49 -13.05
CA ASP A 106 38.39 8.80 -13.32
C ASP A 106 39.54 9.31 -12.43
N GLN A 107 39.53 10.60 -12.09
CA GLN A 107 40.54 11.19 -11.20
C GLN A 107 40.37 10.70 -9.76
N LEU A 108 39.13 10.63 -9.27
CA LEU A 108 38.82 10.12 -7.93
C LEU A 108 39.09 8.63 -7.78
N LEU A 109 38.80 7.84 -8.81
CA LEU A 109 39.09 6.40 -8.81
C LEU A 109 40.59 6.13 -8.71
N ASN A 110 41.41 6.90 -9.44
CA ASN A 110 42.86 6.79 -9.35
C ASN A 110 43.38 7.22 -7.97
N GLU A 111 42.84 8.28 -7.36
CA GLU A 111 43.24 8.71 -6.02
C GLU A 111 42.89 7.67 -4.94
N TYR A 112 41.67 7.11 -4.98
CA TYR A 112 41.23 6.03 -4.09
C TYR A 112 42.09 4.76 -4.23
N VAL A 113 42.31 4.31 -5.46
CA VAL A 113 43.14 3.12 -5.75
C VAL A 113 44.58 3.34 -5.29
N ASN A 114 45.13 4.54 -5.46
CA ASN A 114 46.49 4.85 -5.01
C ASN A 114 46.58 4.89 -3.49
N ASP A 115 45.60 5.43 -2.78
CA ASP A 115 45.63 5.51 -1.31
C ASP A 115 45.44 4.12 -0.64
N GLU A 116 44.55 3.28 -1.18
CA GLU A 116 44.30 1.92 -0.69
C GLU A 116 45.46 0.95 -1.05
N LEU A 117 46.07 1.06 -2.23
CA LEU A 117 47.18 0.18 -2.63
C LEU A 117 48.56 0.61 -2.08
N LEU A 118 48.76 1.89 -1.73
CA LEU A 118 50.01 2.35 -1.11
C LEU A 118 50.09 2.03 0.39
N THR A 119 48.96 1.71 1.04
CA THR A 119 48.93 1.45 2.49
C THR A 119 49.10 -0.02 2.86
N ASP A 120 48.72 -0.97 2.00
CA ASP A 120 48.67 -2.40 2.38
C ASP A 120 49.83 -3.30 1.90
N GLU A 121 50.69 -2.89 0.95
CA GLU A 121 51.69 -3.84 0.40
C GLU A 121 53.16 -3.38 0.31
N ILE A 122 53.52 -2.12 0.62
CA ILE A 122 54.92 -1.64 0.52
C ILE A 122 55.68 -1.58 1.87
N PHE A 123 55.01 -1.75 3.01
CA PHE A 123 55.67 -1.71 4.33
C PHE A 123 55.67 -3.04 5.12
N SER A 124 55.40 -4.18 4.46
CA SER A 124 55.58 -5.51 5.07
C SER A 124 56.72 -6.31 4.43
N GLU A 125 57.93 -5.75 4.45
CA GLU A 125 59.18 -6.53 4.45
C GLU A 125 60.09 -6.10 5.60
#